data_AF-A0A377I2E6-F1
#
_entry.id   AF-A0A377I2E6-F1
#
_cell.length_a   1.000
_cell.length_b   1.000
_cell.length_c   1.000
_cell.angle_alpha   90.00
_cell.angle_beta   90.00
_cell.angle_gamma   90.00
#
_symmetry.space_group_name_H-M   'P 1'
#
loop_
_entity.id
_entity.type
_entity.pdbx_description
1 polymer ?
#
loop_
_entity_poly.entity_id
_entity_poly.type
_entity_poly.pdbx_seq_one_letter_code
_entity_poly.pdbx_strand_id
1 'polypeptide(L)'
;MRKGAGDQYKISGSIQAGEKITLLDRKDRFVLIRDSRNREGWVLASEISQTASPKELIPQLQQQVQDLSGRLSRIDNDWQQRTIEMQRRSNVAEKQTSDLLAENAQLKRKIEVLKNKNRSLETMQDSEKRAIAIQYFIYGGVVLIAGLILGLLMPYILPRRKRNGWA
;
A
#
# COMPACT_ATOMS: atom_id res chain seq x y z
N MET A 1 -69.65 5.01 8.70
CA MET A 1 -70.25 3.72 8.29
C MET A 1 -71.77 3.82 8.26
N ARG A 2 -72.41 3.20 7.27
CA ARG A 2 -73.87 3.22 7.03
C ARG A 2 -74.46 1.81 7.18
N LYS A 3 -75.77 1.70 7.41
CA LYS A 3 -76.47 0.39 7.51
C LYS A 3 -76.66 -0.34 6.16
N GLY A 4 -76.44 0.32 5.03
CA GLY A 4 -76.60 -0.26 3.70
C GLY A 4 -75.67 0.37 2.66
N ALA A 5 -75.54 -0.30 1.51
CA ALA A 5 -74.69 0.09 0.39
C ALA A 5 -75.32 1.22 -0.44
N GLY A 6 -75.41 2.43 0.12
CA GLY A 6 -76.01 3.59 -0.53
C GLY A 6 -76.12 4.81 0.38
N ASP A 7 -76.19 6.01 -0.23
CA ASP A 7 -76.27 7.27 0.52
C ASP A 7 -77.62 7.51 1.20
N GLN A 8 -78.66 6.80 0.76
CA GLN A 8 -79.99 6.80 1.35
C GLN A 8 -80.06 6.11 2.73
N TYR A 9 -79.04 5.33 3.11
CA TYR A 9 -79.05 4.60 4.37
C TYR A 9 -78.53 5.46 5.53
N LYS A 10 -79.21 5.35 6.68
CA LYS A 10 -78.81 6.02 7.93
C LYS A 10 -77.39 5.63 8.33
N ILE A 11 -76.64 6.61 8.83
CA ILE A 11 -75.31 6.42 9.40
C ILE A 11 -75.45 5.53 10.65
N SER A 12 -74.73 4.40 10.65
CA SER A 12 -74.72 3.44 11.76
C SER A 12 -73.64 3.75 12.80
N GLY A 13 -72.68 4.60 12.43
CA GLY A 13 -71.62 5.10 13.30
C GLY A 13 -70.44 5.67 12.53
N SER A 14 -69.41 6.10 13.26
CA SER A 14 -68.13 6.58 12.73
C SER A 14 -67.01 5.57 13.01
N ILE A 15 -65.98 5.60 12.17
CA ILE A 15 -64.74 4.83 12.28
C ILE A 15 -63.60 5.85 12.23
N GLN A 16 -62.59 5.69 13.07
CA GLN A 16 -61.47 6.63 13.08
C GLN A 16 -60.50 6.34 11.93
N ALA A 17 -59.88 7.39 11.40
CA ALA A 17 -58.87 7.24 10.36
C ALA A 17 -57.70 6.38 10.88
N GLY A 18 -57.35 5.34 10.11
CA GLY A 18 -56.27 4.42 10.46
C GLY A 18 -56.67 3.26 11.39
N GLU A 19 -57.96 3.10 11.69
CA GLU A 19 -58.47 1.92 12.39
C GLU A 19 -58.40 0.67 11.48
N LYS A 20 -57.91 -0.45 12.02
CA LYS A 20 -57.85 -1.72 11.29
C LYS A 20 -59.27 -2.26 11.07
N ILE A 21 -59.59 -2.55 9.83
CA ILE A 21 -60.89 -3.08 9.41
C ILE A 21 -60.73 -4.38 8.64
N THR A 22 -61.73 -5.25 8.71
CA THR A 22 -61.80 -6.47 7.90
C THR A 22 -62.82 -6.27 6.80
N LEU A 23 -62.44 -6.51 5.54
CA LEU A 23 -63.36 -6.45 4.42
C LEU A 23 -64.18 -7.75 4.36
N LEU A 24 -65.50 -7.63 4.34
CA LEU A 24 -66.43 -8.75 4.30
C LEU A 24 -67.09 -8.92 2.93
N ASP A 25 -67.54 -7.82 2.32
CA ASP A 25 -68.24 -7.83 1.03
C ASP A 25 -68.02 -6.52 0.26
N ARG A 26 -68.30 -6.53 -1.04
CA ARG A 26 -68.23 -5.35 -1.91
C ARG A 26 -69.48 -5.26 -2.78
N LYS A 27 -70.11 -4.09 -2.78
CA LYS A 27 -71.25 -3.78 -3.64
C LYS A 27 -71.10 -2.39 -4.23
N ASP A 28 -70.85 -2.35 -5.54
CA ASP A 28 -70.61 -1.12 -6.31
C ASP A 28 -69.49 -0.27 -5.67
N ARG A 29 -69.74 1.00 -5.34
CA ARG A 29 -68.79 1.90 -4.68
C ARG A 29 -68.69 1.73 -3.16
N PHE A 30 -69.48 0.84 -2.57
CA PHE A 30 -69.49 0.58 -1.13
C PHE A 30 -68.90 -0.80 -0.81
N VAL A 31 -68.24 -0.90 0.33
CA VAL A 31 -67.76 -2.18 0.87
C VAL A 31 -68.31 -2.38 2.27
N LEU A 32 -68.74 -3.60 2.55
CA LEU A 32 -69.12 -4.04 3.88
C LEU A 32 -67.83 -4.36 4.64
N ILE A 33 -67.66 -3.70 5.76
CA ILE A 33 -66.50 -3.87 6.61
C ILE A 33 -66.92 -4.22 8.02
N ARG A 34 -66.05 -4.92 8.72
CA ARG A 34 -66.15 -5.20 10.15
C ARG A 34 -65.05 -4.46 10.89
N ASP A 35 -65.45 -3.66 11.88
CA ASP A 35 -64.51 -2.92 12.72
C ASP A 35 -63.91 -3.79 13.84
N SER A 36 -62.97 -3.21 14.59
CA SER A 36 -62.32 -3.86 15.74
C SER A 36 -63.28 -4.22 16.88
N ARG A 37 -64.48 -3.62 16.90
CA ARG A 37 -65.54 -3.83 17.88
C ARG A 37 -66.60 -4.81 17.39
N ASN A 38 -66.30 -5.55 16.32
CA ASN A 38 -67.18 -6.55 15.71
C ASN A 38 -68.50 -5.96 15.18
N ARG A 39 -68.53 -4.66 14.87
CA ARG A 39 -69.68 -3.98 14.24
C ARG A 39 -69.51 -4.00 12.74
N GLU A 40 -70.61 -4.21 12.04
CA GLU A 40 -70.65 -4.25 10.58
C GLU A 40 -71.30 -3.00 10.00
N GLY A 41 -70.76 -2.52 8.89
CA GLY A 41 -71.33 -1.38 8.21
C GLY A 41 -70.69 -1.15 6.84
N TRP A 42 -71.42 -0.42 6.01
CA TRP A 42 -71.00 -0.05 4.67
C TRP A 42 -70.20 1.26 4.69
N VAL A 43 -69.07 1.27 3.99
CA VAL A 43 -68.18 2.43 3.82
C VAL A 43 -67.81 2.56 2.35
N LEU A 44 -67.53 3.77 1.90
CA LEU A 44 -67.08 4.04 0.54
C LEU A 44 -65.71 3.39 0.29
N ALA A 45 -65.56 2.67 -0.82
CA ALA A 45 -64.30 2.02 -1.17
C ALA A 45 -63.13 3.02 -1.30
N SER A 46 -63.40 4.27 -1.68
CA SER A 46 -62.41 5.35 -1.78
C SER A 46 -61.84 5.82 -0.43
N GLU A 47 -62.52 5.52 0.68
CA GLU A 47 -62.09 5.91 2.03
C GLU A 47 -61.21 4.84 2.69
N ILE A 48 -60.96 3.73 2.01
CA ILE A 48 -60.20 2.59 2.53
C ILE A 48 -58.89 2.49 1.76
N SER A 49 -57.78 2.61 2.50
CA SER A 49 -56.45 2.32 1.98
C SER A 49 -56.01 0.92 2.39
N GLN A 50 -55.27 0.25 1.50
CA GLN A 50 -54.61 -1.04 1.78
C GLN A 50 -53.27 -0.86 2.51
N THR A 51 -52.77 0.37 2.61
CA THR A 51 -51.53 0.69 3.33
C THR A 51 -51.82 0.85 4.84
N ALA A 52 -50.88 0.41 5.67
CA ALA A 52 -50.94 0.66 7.11
C ALA A 52 -51.15 2.15 7.43
N SER A 53 -51.78 2.44 8.56
CA SER A 53 -52.07 3.82 8.94
C SER A 53 -50.79 4.63 9.09
N PRO A 54 -50.75 5.91 8.65
CA PRO A 54 -49.63 6.81 8.94
C PRO A 54 -49.29 6.85 10.44
N LYS A 55 -50.27 6.69 11.32
CA LYS A 55 -50.08 6.64 12.78
C LYS A 55 -49.21 5.46 13.24
N GLU A 56 -49.25 4.34 12.52
CA GLU A 56 -48.43 3.16 12.80
C GLU A 56 -47.07 3.23 12.09
N LEU A 57 -47.02 3.83 10.89
CA LEU A 57 -45.80 3.97 10.10
C LEU A 57 -44.84 5.06 10.60
N ILE A 58 -45.36 6.17 11.14
CA ILE A 58 -44.54 7.30 11.63
C ILE A 58 -43.48 6.86 12.65
N PRO A 59 -43.81 6.13 13.74
CA PRO A 59 -42.78 5.75 14.71
C PRO A 59 -41.74 4.80 14.10
N GLN A 60 -42.15 3.90 13.21
CA GLN A 60 -41.22 3.00 12.51
C GLN A 60 -40.26 3.77 11.59
N LEU A 61 -40.78 4.73 10.84
CA LEU A 61 -39.98 5.58 9.95
C LEU A 61 -39.04 6.49 10.75
N GLN A 62 -39.48 7.06 11.87
CA GLN A 62 -38.62 7.83 12.76
C GLN A 62 -37.47 6.98 13.32
N GLN A 63 -37.76 5.73 13.71
CA GLN A 63 -36.73 4.80 14.19
C GLN A 63 -35.72 4.45 13.09
N GLN A 64 -36.18 4.23 11.86
CA GLN A 64 -35.29 3.98 10.71
C GLN A 64 -34.41 5.19 10.41
N VAL A 65 -34.96 6.41 10.45
CA VAL A 65 -34.18 7.63 10.25
C VAL A 65 -33.11 7.79 11.33
N GLN A 66 -33.44 7.51 12.60
CA GLN A 66 -32.44 7.53 13.68
C GLN A 66 -31.35 6.46 13.49
N ASP A 67 -31.72 5.23 13.16
CA ASP A 67 -30.74 4.16 12.93
C ASP A 67 -29.83 4.48 11.75
N LEU A 68 -30.40 4.92 10.63
CA LEU A 68 -29.65 5.31 9.43
C LEU A 68 -28.74 6.51 9.69
N SER A 69 -29.22 7.53 10.41
CA SER A 69 -28.41 8.67 10.82
C SER A 69 -27.24 8.24 11.72
N GLY A 70 -27.50 7.36 12.69
CA GLY A 70 -26.47 6.82 13.57
C GLY A 70 -25.44 5.94 12.84
N ARG A 71 -25.86 5.19 11.82
CA ARG A 71 -24.95 4.44 10.94
C ARG A 71 -24.10 5.38 10.10
N LEU A 72 -24.71 6.41 9.51
CA LEU A 72 -24.02 7.38 8.69
C LEU A 72 -22.95 8.13 9.49
N SER A 73 -23.28 8.57 10.71
CA SER A 73 -22.32 9.22 11.61
C SER A 73 -21.16 8.30 11.98
N ARG A 74 -21.41 7.01 12.25
CA ARG A 74 -20.34 6.04 12.50
C ARG A 74 -19.43 5.85 11.28
N ILE A 75 -20.01 5.72 10.10
CA ILE A 75 -19.27 5.60 8.84
C ILE A 75 -18.42 6.85 8.60
N ASP A 76 -18.97 8.04 8.82
CA ASP A 76 -18.25 9.31 8.66
C ASP A 76 -17.03 9.40 9.59
N ASN A 77 -17.20 9.05 10.88
CA ASN A 77 -16.10 9.00 11.84
C ASN A 77 -15.02 7.98 11.44
N ASP A 78 -15.42 6.78 11.01
CA ASP A 78 -14.50 5.73 10.54
C ASP A 78 -13.70 6.18 9.31
N TRP A 79 -14.36 6.84 8.35
CA TRP A 79 -13.71 7.39 7.16
C TRP A 79 -12.73 8.51 7.52
N GLN A 80 -13.11 9.42 8.41
CA GLN A 80 -12.23 10.48 8.88
C GLN A 80 -10.99 9.89 9.57
N GLN A 81 -11.17 8.90 10.45
CA GLN A 81 -10.06 8.24 11.13
C GLN A 81 -9.15 7.49 10.15
N ARG A 82 -9.72 6.75 9.19
CA ARG A 82 -8.94 6.06 8.14
C ARG A 82 -8.19 7.04 7.25
N THR A 83 -8.77 8.18 6.94
CA THR A 83 -8.11 9.21 6.12
C THR A 83 -6.92 9.82 6.85
N ILE A 84 -7.07 10.13 8.15
CA ILE A 84 -5.97 10.62 8.99
C ILE A 84 -4.85 9.58 9.10
N GLU A 85 -5.20 8.32 9.34
CA GLU A 85 -4.24 7.22 9.41
C GLU A 85 -3.51 7.00 8.08
N MET A 86 -4.23 7.07 6.95
CA MET A 86 -3.65 6.94 5.62
C MET A 86 -2.70 8.09 5.30
N GLN A 87 -3.07 9.33 5.63
CA GLN A 87 -2.19 10.49 5.49
C GLN A 87 -0.93 10.34 6.34
N ARG A 88 -1.07 9.87 7.60
CA ARG A 88 0.06 9.61 8.48
C ARG A 88 1.01 8.57 7.90
N ARG A 89 0.48 7.46 7.38
CA ARG A 89 1.26 6.41 6.73
C ARG A 89 1.98 6.91 5.48
N SER A 90 1.31 7.71 4.65
CA SER A 90 1.93 8.33 3.47
C SER A 90 3.12 9.19 3.88
N ASN A 91 2.93 10.09 4.86
CA ASN A 91 4.00 10.96 5.35
C ASN A 91 5.18 10.18 5.93
N VAL A 92 4.92 9.07 6.63
CA VAL A 92 5.98 8.19 7.15
C VAL A 92 6.72 7.48 6.01
N ALA A 93 6.00 6.94 5.04
CA ALA A 93 6.60 6.26 3.88
C ALA A 93 7.44 7.23 3.03
N GLU A 94 6.97 8.45 2.82
CA GLU A 94 7.72 9.51 2.13
C GLU A 94 9.04 9.84 2.85
N LYS A 95 8.99 10.02 4.18
CA LYS A 95 10.20 10.25 4.98
C LYS A 95 11.18 9.08 4.88
N GLN A 96 10.71 7.85 5.06
CA GLN A 96 11.54 6.65 4.94
C GLN A 96 12.17 6.55 3.54
N THR A 97 11.42 6.85 2.49
CA THR A 97 11.92 6.85 1.12
C THR A 97 13.00 7.90 0.93
N SER A 98 12.79 9.12 1.42
CA SER A 98 13.78 10.19 1.39
C SER A 98 15.07 9.81 2.13
N ASP A 99 14.94 9.23 3.34
CA ASP A 99 16.08 8.81 4.16
C ASP A 99 16.88 7.69 3.46
N LEU A 100 16.19 6.69 2.92
CA LEU A 100 16.81 5.59 2.16
C LEU A 100 17.52 6.10 0.90
N LEU A 101 16.93 7.07 0.18
CA LEU A 101 17.57 7.69 -0.98
C LEU A 101 18.84 8.44 -0.59
N ALA A 102 18.80 9.18 0.52
CA ALA A 102 19.96 9.89 1.06
C ALA A 102 21.08 8.91 1.49
N GLU A 103 20.72 7.84 2.19
CA GLU A 103 21.66 6.80 2.61
C GLU A 103 22.28 6.09 1.40
N ASN A 104 21.48 5.73 0.40
CA ASN A 104 21.95 5.09 -0.83
C ASN A 104 22.94 6.00 -1.58
N ALA A 105 22.65 7.30 -1.67
CA ALA A 105 23.55 8.28 -2.26
C ALA A 105 24.87 8.40 -1.47
N GLN A 106 24.82 8.39 -0.14
CA GLN A 106 26.02 8.40 0.70
C GLN A 106 26.86 7.12 0.53
N LEU A 107 26.22 5.95 0.52
CA LEU A 107 26.90 4.67 0.32
C LEU A 107 27.58 4.60 -1.04
N LYS A 108 26.91 5.06 -2.12
CA LYS A 108 27.51 5.17 -3.45
C LYS A 108 28.77 6.04 -3.44
N ARG A 109 28.72 7.21 -2.80
CA ARG A 109 29.91 8.08 -2.65
C ARG A 109 31.02 7.39 -1.86
N LYS A 110 30.70 6.70 -0.75
CA LYS A 110 31.68 5.95 0.03
C LYS A 110 32.35 4.85 -0.79
N ILE A 111 31.57 4.10 -1.58
CA ILE A 111 32.10 3.07 -2.49
C ILE A 111 33.05 3.69 -3.51
N GLU A 112 32.69 4.81 -4.11
CA GLU A 112 33.54 5.50 -5.08
C GLU A 112 34.86 5.98 -4.45
N VAL A 113 34.80 6.59 -3.27
CA VAL A 113 35.99 7.01 -2.52
C VAL A 113 36.87 5.81 -2.16
N LEU A 114 36.29 4.72 -1.66
CA LEU A 114 37.05 3.51 -1.32
C LEU A 114 37.66 2.87 -2.56
N LYS A 115 36.94 2.83 -3.69
CA LYS A 115 37.46 2.33 -4.96
C LYS A 115 38.64 3.18 -5.45
N ASN A 116 38.53 4.50 -5.37
CA ASN A 116 39.60 5.42 -5.73
C ASN A 116 40.83 5.26 -4.81
N LYS A 117 40.62 5.13 -3.49
CA LYS A 117 41.69 4.84 -2.53
C LYS A 117 42.36 3.50 -2.81
N ASN A 118 41.59 2.45 -3.07
CA ASN A 118 42.13 1.14 -3.39
C ASN A 118 42.96 1.20 -4.67
N ARG A 119 42.47 1.91 -5.70
CA ARG A 119 43.22 2.11 -6.94
C ARG A 119 44.50 2.90 -6.71
N SER A 120 44.47 3.95 -5.89
CA SER A 120 45.68 4.71 -5.56
C SER A 120 46.70 3.87 -4.80
N LEU A 121 46.25 3.03 -3.86
CA LEU A 121 47.11 2.12 -3.12
C LEU A 121 47.72 1.06 -4.04
N GLU A 122 46.95 0.48 -4.96
CA GLU A 122 47.46 -0.41 -5.99
C GLU A 122 48.55 0.26 -6.84
N THR A 123 48.34 1.51 -7.27
CA THR A 123 49.35 2.24 -8.05
C THR A 123 50.59 2.60 -7.23
N MET A 124 50.44 2.94 -5.96
CA MET A 124 51.57 3.19 -5.04
C MET A 124 52.36 1.89 -4.83
N GLN A 125 51.67 0.77 -4.64
CA GLN A 125 52.30 -0.54 -4.47
C GLN A 125 53.04 -0.98 -5.75
N ASP A 126 52.51 -0.72 -6.95
CA ASP A 126 53.21 -1.00 -8.22
C ASP A 126 54.44 -0.10 -8.39
N SER A 127 54.38 1.14 -7.92
CA SER A 127 55.52 2.08 -7.95
C SER A 127 56.67 1.66 -7.04
N GLU A 128 56.39 1.10 -5.85
CA GLU A 128 57.44 0.58 -4.96
C GLU A 128 58.09 -0.70 -5.49
N LYS A 129 57.30 -1.60 -6.10
CA LYS A 129 57.84 -2.83 -6.71
C LYS A 129 58.77 -2.55 -7.89
N ARG A 130 58.52 -1.47 -8.65
CA ARG A 130 59.39 -1.03 -9.76
C ARG A 130 60.76 -0.53 -9.29
N ALA A 131 60.85 0.03 -8.08
CA ALA A 131 62.14 0.47 -7.52
C ALA A 131 63.07 -0.72 -7.17
N ILE A 132 62.50 -1.84 -6.71
CA ILE A 132 63.27 -3.03 -6.32
C ILE A 132 63.84 -3.77 -7.54
N ALA A 133 63.08 -3.87 -8.64
CA ALA A 133 63.54 -4.54 -9.86
C ALA A 133 64.73 -3.83 -10.53
N ILE A 134 64.73 -2.49 -10.53
CA ILE A 134 65.80 -1.68 -11.14
C ILE A 134 67.13 -1.88 -10.38
N GLN A 135 67.07 -1.96 -9.05
CA GLN A 135 68.26 -2.11 -8.24
C GLN A 135 68.99 -3.44 -8.50
N TYR A 136 68.26 -4.57 -8.55
CA TYR A 136 68.86 -5.87 -8.88
C TYR A 136 69.33 -5.96 -10.34
N PHE A 137 68.62 -5.32 -11.27
CA PHE A 137 69.04 -5.27 -12.68
C PHE A 137 70.35 -4.49 -12.86
N ILE A 138 70.52 -3.35 -12.19
CA ILE A 138 71.76 -2.56 -12.22
C ILE A 138 72.93 -3.35 -11.63
N TYR A 139 72.75 -3.99 -10.46
CA TYR A 139 73.80 -4.83 -9.87
C TYR A 139 74.16 -6.01 -10.79
N GLY A 140 73.18 -6.67 -11.41
CA GLY A 140 73.42 -7.73 -12.39
C GLY A 140 74.20 -7.26 -13.62
N GLY A 141 73.85 -6.09 -14.16
CA GLY A 141 74.56 -5.49 -15.30
C GLY A 141 76.01 -5.11 -15.00
N VAL A 142 76.27 -4.49 -13.84
CA VAL A 142 77.63 -4.12 -13.41
C VAL A 142 78.50 -5.37 -13.20
N VAL A 143 77.96 -6.42 -12.57
CA VAL A 143 78.68 -7.68 -12.37
C VAL A 143 79.00 -8.37 -13.70
N LEU A 144 78.08 -8.35 -14.67
CA LEU A 144 78.33 -8.90 -16.02
C LEU A 144 79.46 -8.17 -16.73
N ILE A 145 79.48 -6.84 -16.69
CA ILE A 145 80.53 -6.03 -17.32
C ILE A 145 81.88 -6.30 -16.65
N ALA A 146 81.93 -6.30 -15.31
CA ALA A 146 83.15 -6.61 -14.58
C ALA A 146 83.66 -8.04 -14.87
N GLY A 147 82.76 -9.02 -14.91
CA GLY A 147 83.07 -10.41 -15.23
C GLY A 147 83.58 -10.58 -16.67
N LEU A 148 83.01 -9.85 -17.63
CA LEU A 148 83.45 -9.85 -19.02
C LEU A 148 84.86 -9.25 -19.16
N ILE A 149 85.11 -8.12 -18.51
CA ILE A 149 86.43 -7.47 -18.50
C ILE A 149 87.47 -8.42 -17.90
N LEU A 150 87.20 -8.99 -16.73
CA LEU A 150 88.10 -9.93 -16.07
C LEU A 150 88.32 -11.20 -16.89
N GLY A 151 87.27 -11.75 -17.52
CA GLY A 151 87.36 -12.91 -18.39
C GLY A 151 88.19 -12.66 -19.66
N LEU A 152 88.12 -11.45 -20.22
CA LEU A 152 88.89 -11.06 -21.39
C LEU A 152 90.36 -10.73 -21.07
N LEU A 153 90.63 -10.19 -19.88
CA LEU A 153 92.00 -9.92 -19.41
C LEU A 153 92.72 -11.17 -18.87
N MET A 154 92.01 -12.14 -18.31
CA MET A 154 92.55 -13.42 -17.82
C MET A 154 93.53 -14.13 -18.78
N PRO A 155 93.24 -14.30 -20.09
CA PRO A 155 94.16 -14.97 -21.01
C PRO A 155 95.44 -14.17 -21.32
N TYR A 156 95.50 -12.88 -20.99
CA TYR A 156 96.67 -12.03 -21.24
C TYR A 156 97.66 -12.03 -20.06
N ILE A 157 97.18 -12.32 -18.84
CA ILE A 157 97.98 -12.24 -17.61
C ILE A 157 98.43 -13.64 -17.15
N LEU A 158 97.73 -14.72 -17.54
CA LEU A 158 98.14 -16.08 -17.23
C LEU A 158 99.10 -16.68 -18.28
N PRO A 159 100.29 -17.16 -17.89
CA PRO A 159 101.18 -17.87 -18.81
C PRO A 159 100.55 -19.19 -19.29
N ARG A 160 100.47 -19.36 -20.62
CA ARG A 160 100.01 -20.59 -21.30
C ARG A 160 100.78 -21.81 -20.78
N ARG A 161 100.11 -22.73 -20.09
CA ARG A 161 100.62 -24.09 -19.88
C ARG A 161 100.61 -24.83 -21.21
N LYS A 162 101.80 -25.22 -21.69
CA LYS A 162 101.96 -26.14 -22.81
C LYS A 162 101.30 -27.48 -22.46
N ARG A 163 100.36 -27.90 -23.29
CA ARG A 163 99.79 -29.25 -23.26
C ARG A 163 100.60 -30.08 -24.25
N ASN A 164 101.49 -30.91 -23.74
CA ASN A 164 102.17 -31.91 -24.56
C ASN A 164 101.21 -33.10 -24.73
N GLY A 165 101.01 -33.51 -25.98
CA GLY A 165 100.16 -34.65 -26.36
C GLY A 165 100.76 -36.00 -25.95
N TRP A 166 99.91 -37.02 -26.11
CA TRP A 166 100.07 -38.40 -25.63
C TRP A 166 101.27 -39.14 -26.22
N ALA A 167 101.84 -40.02 -25.40
CA ALA A 167 102.18 -41.39 -25.76
C ALA A 167 101.21 -42.31 -25.00
#